data_AF-A0A1B6GSG7-F1
#
_entry.id   AF-A0A1B6GSG7-F1
#
_cell.length_a   1.000
_cell.length_b   1.000
_cell.length_c   1.000
_cell.angle_alpha   90.00
_cell.angle_beta   90.00
_cell.angle_gamma   90.00
#
_symmetry.space_group_name_H-M   'P 1'
#
loop_
_entity.id
_entity.type
_entity.pdbx_description
1 polymer ?
#
loop_
_entity_poly.entity_id
_entity_poly.type
_entity_poly.pdbx_seq_one_letter_code
_entity_poly.pdbx_strand_id
1 'polypeptide(L)'
;VYSTGDVVSVNCTAPASHPAPDIQFYTNNEKADEWLVERGPLVVHEDGTFSTSALLRFQAERQHFQQPEDVLELKCEVLAPPIPPSVVSRFVYLAGTTTNQKLAQQNYRNHGASDHSGSLCLLILLVLLL
;
A
#
# COMPACT_ATOMS: atom_id res chain seq x y z
N VAL A 1 2.13 0.77 1.80
CA VAL A 1 3.53 0.87 1.33
C VAL A 1 4.07 -0.55 1.29
N TYR A 2 4.79 -0.92 0.24
CA TYR A 2 5.36 -2.25 0.03
C TYR A 2 6.86 -2.16 -0.21
N SER A 3 7.64 -3.12 0.26
CA SER A 3 9.05 -3.28 -0.10
C SER A 3 9.18 -4.19 -1.33
N THR A 4 10.30 -4.11 -2.05
CA THR A 4 10.60 -5.09 -3.09
C THR A 4 10.66 -6.49 -2.47
N GLY A 5 9.95 -7.43 -3.07
CA GLY A 5 9.82 -8.80 -2.59
C GLY A 5 8.57 -9.07 -1.74
N ASP A 6 7.89 -8.02 -1.25
CA ASP A 6 6.61 -8.18 -0.55
C ASP A 6 5.54 -8.77 -1.46
N VAL A 7 4.56 -9.47 -0.90
CA VAL A 7 3.40 -9.96 -1.65
C VAL A 7 2.34 -8.88 -1.67
N VAL A 8 2.02 -8.36 -2.87
CA VAL A 8 0.84 -7.53 -3.09
C VAL A 8 -0.36 -8.45 -3.17
N SER A 9 -1.41 -8.15 -2.40
CA SER A 9 -2.63 -8.95 -2.33
C SER A 9 -3.85 -8.03 -2.27
N VAL A 10 -4.73 -8.11 -3.27
CA VAL A 10 -5.91 -7.25 -3.41
C VAL A 10 -7.15 -8.10 -3.55
N ASN A 11 -8.04 -8.03 -2.55
CA ASN A 11 -9.35 -8.66 -2.61
C ASN A 11 -10.36 -7.68 -3.20
N CYS A 12 -11.17 -8.17 -4.14
CA CYS A 12 -12.36 -7.47 -4.61
C CYS A 12 -13.57 -8.40 -4.50
N THR A 13 -14.69 -7.87 -4.02
CA THR A 13 -15.94 -8.60 -3.88
C THR A 13 -17.02 -7.87 -4.68
N ALA A 14 -17.68 -8.61 -5.57
CA ALA A 14 -18.77 -8.07 -6.38
C ALA A 14 -20.10 -8.11 -5.59
N PRO A 15 -20.97 -7.10 -5.78
CA PRO A 15 -22.32 -7.15 -5.25
C PRO A 15 -23.12 -8.28 -5.91
N ALA A 16 -24.19 -8.71 -5.25
CA ALA A 16 -25.05 -9.75 -5.79
C ALA A 16 -25.79 -9.25 -7.04
N SER A 17 -25.80 -10.04 -8.12
CA SER A 17 -26.42 -9.67 -9.40
C SER A 17 -26.92 -10.88 -10.20
N HIS A 18 -27.77 -10.65 -11.19
CA HIS A 18 -28.21 -11.69 -12.13
C HIS A 18 -28.23 -11.11 -13.56
N PRO A 19 -27.40 -11.60 -14.50
CA PRO A 19 -26.49 -12.74 -14.41
C PRO A 19 -25.32 -12.56 -13.42
N ALA A 20 -24.54 -13.63 -13.22
CA ALA A 20 -23.42 -13.64 -12.30
C ALA A 20 -22.40 -12.52 -12.60
N PRO A 21 -21.86 -11.85 -11.57
CA PRO A 21 -20.96 -10.74 -11.77
C PRO A 21 -19.56 -11.21 -12.21
N ASP A 22 -18.87 -10.38 -12.98
CA ASP A 22 -17.46 -10.55 -13.36
C ASP A 22 -16.59 -9.48 -12.68
N ILE A 23 -15.37 -9.89 -12.33
CA ILE A 23 -14.36 -9.05 -11.68
C ILE A 23 -13.11 -9.03 -12.55
N GLN A 24 -12.62 -7.84 -12.84
CA GLN A 24 -11.40 -7.61 -13.60
C GLN A 24 -10.44 -6.74 -12.80
N PHE A 25 -9.17 -7.12 -12.80
CA PHE A 25 -8.12 -6.36 -12.16
C PHE A 25 -7.22 -5.69 -13.17
N TYR A 26 -6.70 -4.52 -12.81
CA TYR A 26 -5.70 -3.80 -13.58
C TYR A 26 -4.58 -3.31 -12.66
N THR A 27 -3.37 -3.34 -13.18
CA THR A 27 -2.15 -2.76 -12.58
C THR A 27 -1.67 -1.67 -13.50
N ASN A 28 -1.56 -0.43 -13.01
CA ASN A 28 -1.15 0.73 -13.82
C ASN A 28 -1.93 0.86 -15.14
N ASN A 29 -3.25 0.64 -15.06
CA ASN A 29 -4.17 0.71 -16.19
C ASN A 29 -3.98 -0.39 -17.28
N GLU A 30 -3.14 -1.40 -17.02
CA GLU A 30 -3.01 -2.61 -17.83
C GLU A 30 -3.76 -3.76 -17.18
N LYS A 31 -4.48 -4.56 -17.97
CA LYS A 31 -5.24 -5.70 -17.44
C LYS A 31 -4.28 -6.71 -16.83
N ALA A 32 -4.52 -7.09 -15.58
CA ALA A 32 -3.71 -8.08 -14.90
C ALA A 32 -3.84 -9.45 -15.59
N ASP A 33 -2.73 -10.19 -15.61
CA ASP A 33 -2.74 -11.54 -16.14
C ASP A 33 -3.65 -12.47 -15.33
N GLU A 34 -4.45 -13.29 -16.00
CA GLU A 34 -5.43 -14.18 -15.34
C GLU A 34 -4.77 -15.23 -14.43
N TRP A 35 -3.50 -15.60 -14.66
CA TRP A 35 -2.78 -16.56 -13.82
C TRP A 35 -2.36 -15.97 -12.45
N LEU A 36 -2.43 -14.64 -12.29
CA LEU A 36 -2.23 -13.94 -11.01
C LEU A 36 -3.54 -13.74 -10.24
N VAL A 37 -4.68 -14.10 -10.82
CA VAL A 37 -6.02 -13.88 -10.26
C VAL A 37 -6.59 -15.19 -9.74
N GLU A 38 -6.80 -15.27 -8.44
CA GLU A 38 -7.51 -16.37 -7.78
C GLU A 38 -9.00 -16.02 -7.71
N ARG A 39 -9.84 -16.76 -8.45
CA ARG A 39 -11.30 -16.54 -8.46
C ARG A 39 -11.97 -17.38 -7.38
N GLY A 40 -12.79 -16.72 -6.56
CA GLY A 40 -13.65 -17.37 -5.59
C GLY A 40 -14.84 -18.09 -6.24
N PRO A 41 -15.53 -18.96 -5.48
CA PRO A 41 -16.73 -19.62 -5.97
C PRO A 41 -17.87 -18.62 -6.18
N LEU A 42 -18.77 -18.95 -7.11
CA LEU A 42 -20.06 -18.26 -7.21
C LEU A 42 -20.91 -18.63 -5.99
N VAL A 43 -21.34 -17.62 -5.25
CA VAL A 43 -22.30 -17.76 -4.16
C VAL A 43 -23.70 -17.47 -4.71
N VAL A 44 -24.59 -18.44 -4.60
CA VAL A 44 -26.01 -18.29 -4.99
C VAL A 44 -26.81 -17.85 -3.78
N HIS A 45 -27.56 -16.77 -3.91
CA HIS A 45 -28.42 -16.23 -2.85
C HIS A 45 -29.86 -16.78 -2.98
N GLU A 46 -30.64 -16.64 -1.91
CA GLU A 46 -32.04 -17.12 -1.86
C GLU A 46 -32.94 -16.49 -2.95
N ASP A 47 -32.61 -15.27 -3.37
CA ASP A 47 -33.32 -14.52 -4.43
C ASP A 47 -32.89 -14.91 -5.86
N GLY A 48 -31.97 -15.89 -6.00
CA GLY A 48 -31.46 -16.36 -7.28
C GLY A 48 -30.39 -15.46 -7.92
N THR A 49 -29.92 -14.43 -7.21
CA THR A 49 -28.75 -13.64 -7.60
C THR A 49 -27.45 -14.35 -7.23
N PHE A 50 -26.34 -13.88 -7.81
CA PHE A 50 -25.01 -14.43 -7.57
C PHE A 50 -24.06 -13.35 -7.10
N SER A 51 -23.17 -13.69 -6.16
CA SER A 51 -21.99 -12.87 -5.87
C SER A 51 -20.72 -13.70 -6.04
N THR A 52 -19.59 -13.02 -6.22
CA THR A 52 -18.27 -13.65 -6.22
C THR A 52 -17.23 -12.68 -5.67
N SER A 53 -16.08 -13.21 -5.31
CA SER A 53 -14.89 -12.45 -4.98
C SER A 53 -13.70 -12.97 -5.76
N ALA A 54 -12.71 -12.12 -5.95
CA ALA A 54 -11.45 -12.49 -6.57
C ALA A 54 -10.29 -11.82 -5.85
N LEU A 55 -9.13 -12.47 -5.90
CA LEU A 55 -7.90 -12.00 -5.29
C LEU A 55 -6.84 -11.86 -6.38
N LEU A 56 -6.29 -10.65 -6.55
CA LEU A 56 -5.07 -10.44 -7.32
C LEU A 56 -3.86 -10.58 -6.40
N ARG A 57 -2.90 -11.43 -6.76
CA ARG A 57 -1.71 -11.68 -5.94
C ARG A 57 -0.44 -11.78 -6.79
N PHE A 58 0.57 -10.98 -6.46
CA PHE A 58 1.87 -11.00 -7.14
C PHE A 58 2.98 -10.44 -6.23
N GLN A 59 4.24 -10.65 -6.61
CA GLN A 59 5.38 -10.10 -5.88
C GLN A 59 5.64 -8.64 -6.28
N ALA A 60 5.82 -7.77 -5.29
CA ALA A 60 6.20 -6.39 -5.50
C ALA A 60 7.61 -6.31 -6.09
N GLU A 61 7.69 -5.91 -7.35
CA GLU A 61 8.95 -5.65 -8.04
C GLU A 61 9.02 -4.18 -8.42
N ARG A 62 10.23 -3.62 -8.48
CA ARG A 62 10.42 -2.19 -8.74
C ARG A 62 9.78 -1.74 -10.06
N GLN A 63 9.74 -2.62 -11.06
CA GLN A 63 9.11 -2.35 -12.36
C GLN A 63 7.60 -2.13 -12.29
N HIS A 64 6.93 -2.64 -11.25
CA HIS A 64 5.49 -2.41 -11.05
C HIS A 64 5.18 -0.99 -10.56
N PHE A 65 6.17 -0.26 -10.02
CA PHE A 65 5.98 1.08 -9.46
C PHE A 65 6.47 2.14 -10.44
N GLN A 66 5.56 3.02 -10.87
CA GLN A 66 5.82 4.07 -11.84
C GLN A 66 6.64 5.20 -11.22
N GLN A 67 7.69 5.61 -11.94
CA GLN A 67 8.50 6.77 -11.60
C GLN A 67 7.78 8.08 -11.96
N PRO A 68 8.08 9.20 -11.26
CA PRO A 68 9.12 9.37 -10.24
C PRO A 68 8.67 9.05 -8.80
N GLU A 69 7.40 8.75 -8.59
CA GLU A 69 6.79 8.68 -7.24
C GLU A 69 6.85 7.27 -6.62
N ASP A 70 7.43 6.30 -7.34
CA ASP A 70 7.42 4.88 -6.99
C ASP A 70 6.01 4.41 -6.57
N VAL A 71 5.01 4.73 -7.41
CA VAL A 71 3.58 4.47 -7.17
C VAL A 71 3.03 3.37 -8.09
N LEU A 72 2.21 2.49 -7.54
CA LEU A 72 1.49 1.45 -8.26
C LEU A 72 -0.01 1.71 -8.11
N GLU A 73 -0.72 1.87 -9.22
CA GLU A 73 -2.19 1.90 -9.24
C GLU A 73 -2.73 0.48 -9.38
N LEU A 74 -3.61 0.10 -8.46
CA LEU A 74 -4.37 -1.14 -8.47
C LEU A 74 -5.84 -0.79 -8.68
N LYS A 75 -6.46 -1.39 -9.68
CA LYS A 75 -7.86 -1.13 -10.03
C LYS A 75 -8.64 -2.43 -10.06
N CYS A 76 -9.81 -2.43 -9.43
CA CYS A 76 -10.82 -3.45 -9.60
C CYS A 76 -11.99 -2.85 -10.37
N GLU A 77 -12.40 -3.51 -11.45
CA GLU A 77 -13.60 -3.23 -12.21
C GLU A 77 -14.58 -4.39 -12.02
N VAL A 78 -15.83 -4.06 -11.70
CA VAL A 78 -16.88 -5.05 -11.47
C VAL A 78 -18.03 -4.81 -12.43
N LEU A 79 -18.37 -5.85 -13.18
CA LEU A 79 -19.54 -5.90 -14.05
C LEU A 79 -20.62 -6.76 -13.35
N ALA A 80 -21.70 -6.13 -12.89
CA ALA A 80 -22.74 -6.80 -12.10
C ALA A 80 -24.17 -6.40 -12.56
N PRO A 81 -24.64 -6.80 -13.75
CA PRO A 81 -25.91 -6.32 -14.27
C PRO A 81 -27.10 -6.69 -13.35
N PRO A 82 -28.09 -5.79 -13.15
CA PRO A 82 -28.32 -4.53 -13.86
C PRO A 82 -27.56 -3.31 -13.28
N ILE A 83 -26.65 -3.53 -12.32
CA ILE A 83 -25.88 -2.46 -11.71
C ILE A 83 -24.85 -1.95 -12.75
N PRO A 84 -24.73 -0.62 -12.93
CA PRO A 84 -23.70 -0.06 -13.80
C PRO A 84 -22.29 -0.52 -13.38
N PRO A 85 -21.33 -0.60 -14.32
CA PRO A 85 -19.95 -0.97 -13.99
C PRO A 85 -19.40 -0.10 -12.87
N SER A 86 -18.80 -0.74 -11.87
CA SER A 86 -18.19 -0.05 -10.74
C SER A 86 -16.68 -0.24 -10.76
N VAL A 87 -15.94 0.85 -10.58
CA VAL A 87 -14.47 0.85 -10.65
C VAL A 87 -13.92 1.44 -9.36
N VAL A 88 -12.99 0.73 -8.74
CA VAL A 88 -12.31 1.15 -7.51
C VAL A 88 -10.80 1.11 -7.73
N SER A 89 -10.16 2.27 -7.67
CA SER A 89 -8.69 2.39 -7.69
C SER A 89 -8.11 2.52 -6.28
N ARG A 90 -6.89 2.00 -6.11
CA ARG A 90 -6.06 2.12 -4.92
C ARG A 90 -4.62 2.38 -5.35
N PHE A 91 -3.98 3.36 -4.71
CA PHE A 91 -2.59 3.70 -4.95
C PHE A 91 -1.74 3.17 -3.81
N VAL A 92 -0.68 2.44 -4.15
CA VAL A 92 0.28 1.91 -3.19
C VAL A 92 1.68 2.34 -3.59
N TYR A 93 2.53 2.57 -2.60
CA TYR A 93 3.86 3.14 -2.81
C TYR A 93 4.94 2.13 -2.45
N LEU A 94 6.05 2.17 -3.17
CA LEU A 94 7.24 1.42 -2.79
C LEU A 94 7.84 2.07 -1.53
N ALA A 95 8.35 1.25 -0.62
CA ALA A 95 9.11 1.70 0.52
C ALA A 95 10.37 2.38 -0.03
N GLY A 96 10.49 3.69 0.19
CA GLY A 96 11.70 4.40 -0.15
C GLY A 96 12.90 3.77 0.55
N THR A 97 14.07 3.81 -0.09
CA THR A 97 15.31 3.44 0.59
C THR A 97 15.44 4.32 1.82
N THR A 98 15.42 3.75 3.02
CA THR A 98 15.91 4.49 4.19
C THR A 98 17.34 4.83 3.87
N THR A 99 17.61 6.10 3.55
CA THR A 99 18.97 6.55 3.30
C THR A 99 19.81 6.17 4.51
N ASN A 100 21.07 5.77 4.29
CA ASN A 100 22.01 5.47 5.37
C ASN A 100 22.03 6.58 6.45
N GLN A 101 21.68 7.82 6.08
CA GLN A 101 21.48 8.95 6.97
C GLN A 101 20.32 8.78 7.97
N LYS A 102 19.17 8.24 7.56
CA LYS A 102 18.03 7.98 8.46
C LYS A 102 18.35 6.83 9.43
N LEU A 103 19.05 5.79 8.95
CA LEU A 103 19.59 4.73 9.81
C LEU A 103 20.64 5.27 10.79
N ALA A 104 21.59 6.08 10.32
CA ALA A 104 22.64 6.68 11.16
C ALA A 104 22.06 7.62 12.22
N GLN A 105 21.05 8.43 11.90
CA GLN A 105 20.36 9.28 12.88
C GLN A 105 19.61 8.47 13.93
N GLN A 106 18.94 7.37 13.56
CA GLN A 106 18.31 6.47 14.53
C GLN A 106 19.35 5.78 15.41
N ASN A 107 20.47 5.34 14.84
CA ASN A 107 21.56 4.72 15.59
C ASN A 107 22.21 5.72 16.57
N TYR A 108 22.41 6.97 16.15
CA TYR A 108 22.90 8.05 17.03
C TYR A 108 21.91 8.35 18.15
N ARG A 109 20.60 8.41 17.86
CA ARG A 109 19.55 8.61 18.88
C ARG A 109 19.53 7.50 19.93
N ASN A 110 19.73 6.25 19.51
CA ASN A 110 19.79 5.10 20.42
C ASN A 110 21.07 5.07 21.27
N HIS A 111 22.13 5.80 20.88
CA HIS A 111 23.36 5.95 21.65
C HIS A 111 23.41 7.22 22.51
N GLY A 112 22.35 8.05 22.52
CA GLY A 112 22.32 9.35 23.22
C GLY A 112 21.55 9.38 24.54
N ALA A 113 21.21 8.24 25.15
CA ALA A 113 20.42 8.19 26.39
C ALA A 113 21.24 7.66 27.58
N SER A 114 22.39 8.29 27.83
CA SER A 114 23.04 8.25 29.14
C SER A 114 24.11 9.33 29.19
N ASP A 115 23.71 10.59 29.36
CA ASP A 115 24.49 11.43 30.25
C ASP A 115 23.60 12.39 31.04
N HIS A 116 23.94 12.50 32.31
CA HIS A 116 23.11 13.05 33.35
C HIS A 116 22.89 14.57 33.22
N SER A 117 21.67 14.94 33.61
CA SER A 117 21.28 16.26 34.12
C SER A 117 22.40 16.97 34.88
N GLY A 118 22.74 18.20 34.47
CA GLY A 118 23.51 19.12 35.31
C GLY A 118 24.36 20.15 34.58
N SER A 119 24.10 21.43 34.87
CA SER A 119 24.98 22.58 34.64
C SER A 119 24.97 23.25 33.26
N LEU A 120 23.83 23.87 32.94
CA LEU A 120 23.81 25.17 32.27
C LEU A 120 23.82 26.26 33.36
N CYS A 121 24.98 26.61 33.90
CA CYS A 121 25.18 27.90 34.55
C CYS A 121 26.30 28.63 33.81
N LEU A 122 25.86 29.63 33.06
CA LEU A 122 26.61 30.49 32.17
C LEU A 122 27.91 31.01 32.80
N LEU A 123 29.02 30.78 32.09
CA LEU A 123 30.22 31.59 32.10
C LEU A 123 29.92 32.98 31.49
N ILE A 124 29.14 33.83 32.16
CA ILE A 124 29.06 35.27 31.83
C ILE A 124 28.85 36.06 33.13
N LEU A 125 29.93 36.46 33.80
CA LEU A 125 29.98 37.60 34.74
C LEU A 125 31.44 37.95 35.11
N LEU A 126 32.28 38.24 34.13
CA LEU A 126 33.65 38.75 34.36
C LEU A 126 34.04 39.93 33.46
N VAL A 127 33.05 40.72 32.98
CA VAL A 127 33.30 41.92 32.15
C VAL A 127 32.46 43.13 32.62
N LEU A 128 32.34 43.36 33.93
CA LEU A 128 31.69 44.57 34.46
C LEU A 128 32.47 45.25 35.62
N LEU A 129 33.77 44.96 35.73
CA LEU A 129 34.68 45.70 36.60
C LEU A 129 35.94 46.08 35.79
N LEU A 130 35.77 47.05 34.89
CA LEU A 130 36.79 47.96 34.37
C LEU A 130 36.09 49.19 33.78
#